data_AF-X1D3I9-F1
#
_entry.id   AF-X1D3I9-F1
#
_cell.length_a   1.000
_cell.length_b   1.000
_cell.length_c   1.000
_cell.angle_alpha   90.00
_cell.angle_beta   90.00
_cell.angle_gamma   90.00
#
_symmetry.space_group_name_H-M   'P 1'
#
loop_
_entity.id
_entity.type
_entity.pdbx_description
1 polymer ?
#
loop_
_entity_poly.entity_id
_entity_poly.type
_entity_poly.pdbx_seq_one_letter_code
_entity_poly.pdbx_strand_id
1 'polypeptide(L)'
;MEKIEVRGGKRKEQAVETISNQTQIPISEFIALGDSITDIDMLQRLKDEDGIAVSFNGNRFTVSRANIAITTPNNLGTLPIFEHKVNIEAFLESWESLYSSFNNNPCEIPDGLISKEIKNYFIKYQFIPEIVSLKNKTKGELDFITTNQEMMRKKVRGWVGNLG
;
A
#
# COMPACT_ATOMS: atom_id res chain seq x y z
N MET A 1 1.89 39.85 -0.53
CA MET A 1 2.41 38.65 -1.22
C MET A 1 2.05 37.47 -0.35
N GLU A 2 1.03 36.70 -0.72
CA GLU A 2 0.73 35.38 -0.13
C GLU A 2 -0.35 34.74 -1.01
N LYS A 3 0.05 33.91 -1.98
CA LYS A 3 -0.90 33.20 -2.86
C LYS A 3 -0.39 31.82 -3.28
N ILE A 4 0.40 31.17 -2.43
CA ILE A 4 0.77 29.75 -2.64
C ILE A 4 0.53 28.99 -1.35
N GLU A 5 -0.48 28.15 -1.35
CA GLU A 5 -0.74 27.20 -0.29
C GLU A 5 -0.07 25.85 -0.61
N VAL A 6 1.10 25.61 -0.02
CA VAL A 6 1.86 24.35 -0.20
C VAL A 6 1.18 23.18 0.52
N ARG A 7 0.83 22.11 -0.17
CA ARG A 7 0.30 20.88 0.47
C ARG A 7 1.42 19.89 0.80
N GLY A 8 1.94 19.98 2.02
CA GLY A 8 2.86 18.99 2.61
C GLY A 8 2.16 17.93 3.48
N GLY A 9 2.93 17.09 4.17
CA GLY A 9 2.46 15.96 5.00
C GLY A 9 1.32 16.31 5.95
N LYS A 10 1.54 17.30 6.83
CA LYS A 10 0.55 17.78 7.79
C LYS A 10 -0.79 18.21 7.16
N ARG A 11 -0.81 18.69 5.91
CA ARG A 11 -2.06 19.05 5.23
C ARG A 11 -2.79 17.84 4.66
N LYS A 12 -2.08 16.76 4.31
CA LYS A 12 -2.71 15.48 3.94
C LYS A 12 -3.32 14.78 5.16
N GLU A 13 -2.66 14.84 6.31
CA GLU A 13 -3.24 14.43 7.60
C GLU A 13 -4.54 15.21 7.90
N GLN A 14 -4.51 16.54 7.84
CA GLN A 14 -5.71 17.37 8.04
C GLN A 14 -6.83 17.05 7.04
N ALA A 15 -6.49 16.66 5.81
CA ALA A 15 -7.48 16.24 4.82
C ALA A 15 -8.19 14.94 5.26
N VAL A 16 -7.48 13.98 5.86
CA VAL A 16 -8.09 12.77 6.43
C VAL A 16 -9.11 13.14 7.51
N GLU A 17 -8.73 14.01 8.45
CA GLU A 17 -9.64 14.46 9.52
C GLU A 17 -10.85 15.21 8.96
N THR A 18 -10.62 16.06 7.96
CA THR A 18 -11.69 16.81 7.30
C THR A 18 -12.66 15.87 6.60
N ILE A 19 -12.17 14.86 5.89
CA ILE A 19 -13.02 13.86 5.21
C ILE A 19 -13.82 13.07 6.24
N SER A 20 -13.18 12.56 7.29
CA SER A 20 -13.85 11.84 8.39
C SER A 20 -14.99 12.67 9.00
N ASN A 21 -14.72 13.93 9.32
CA ASN A 21 -15.73 14.85 9.85
C ASN A 21 -16.85 15.17 8.85
N GLN A 22 -16.57 15.23 7.55
CA GLN A 22 -17.59 15.50 6.54
C GLN A 22 -18.45 14.29 6.23
N THR A 23 -17.86 13.10 6.17
CA THR A 23 -18.56 11.85 5.83
C THR A 23 -19.17 11.17 7.04
N GLN A 24 -18.79 11.57 8.26
CA GLN A 24 -19.15 10.89 9.51
C GLN A 24 -18.71 9.41 9.51
N ILE A 25 -17.60 9.11 8.85
CA ILE A 25 -17.02 7.76 8.77
C ILE A 25 -15.71 7.79 9.57
N PRO A 26 -15.51 6.86 10.53
CA PRO A 26 -14.30 6.85 11.34
C PRO A 26 -13.05 6.54 10.50
N ILE A 27 -11.89 7.07 10.91
CA ILE A 27 -10.61 6.90 10.20
C ILE A 27 -10.19 5.41 10.15
N SER A 28 -10.62 4.60 11.13
CA SER A 28 -10.43 3.15 11.13
C SER A 28 -11.05 2.44 9.92
N GLU A 29 -12.01 3.07 9.25
CA GLU A 29 -12.61 2.56 8.02
C GLU A 29 -11.94 3.09 6.75
N PHE A 30 -10.91 3.93 6.86
CA PHE A 30 -10.24 4.49 5.69
C PHE A 30 -9.12 3.59 5.17
N ILE A 31 -8.87 3.72 3.87
CA ILE A 31 -7.71 3.18 3.18
C ILE A 31 -6.99 4.37 2.57
N ALA A 32 -5.72 4.57 2.91
CA ALA A 32 -4.87 5.58 2.28
C ALA A 32 -3.60 4.95 1.73
N LEU A 33 -3.19 5.42 0.55
CA LEU A 33 -1.98 5.00 -0.14
C LEU A 33 -1.02 6.19 -0.23
N GLY A 34 0.25 5.94 0.07
CA GLY A 34 1.31 6.93 -0.05
C GLY A 34 2.60 6.31 -0.56
N ASP A 35 3.37 7.08 -1.33
CA ASP A 35 4.61 6.63 -1.95
C ASP A 35 5.83 7.46 -1.51
N SER A 36 5.62 8.59 -0.83
CA SER A 36 6.67 9.59 -0.61
C SER A 36 6.66 10.16 0.81
N ILE A 37 7.69 10.97 1.10
CA ILE A 37 7.79 11.72 2.35
C ILE A 37 6.59 12.65 2.59
N THR A 38 5.90 13.10 1.54
CA THR A 38 4.73 13.99 1.70
C THR A 38 3.50 13.27 2.22
N ASP A 39 3.51 11.94 2.30
CA ASP A 39 2.38 11.12 2.70
C ASP A 39 2.49 10.60 4.14
N ILE A 40 3.65 10.78 4.78
CA ILE A 40 3.97 10.09 6.04
C ILE A 40 3.04 10.44 7.19
N ASP A 41 2.61 11.70 7.30
CA ASP A 41 1.72 12.15 8.38
C ASP A 41 0.32 11.58 8.18
N MET A 42 -0.16 11.52 6.93
CA MET A 42 -1.42 10.88 6.56
C MET A 42 -1.39 9.37 6.85
N LEU A 43 -0.32 8.68 6.44
CA LEU A 43 -0.17 7.25 6.68
C LEU A 43 -0.08 6.94 8.18
N GLN A 44 0.69 7.73 8.94
CA GLN A 44 0.80 7.57 10.39
C GLN A 44 -0.55 7.79 11.06
N ARG A 45 -1.31 8.83 10.67
CA ARG A 45 -2.64 9.12 11.24
C ARG A 45 -3.60 7.95 11.04
N LEU A 46 -3.63 7.34 9.85
CA LEU A 46 -4.45 6.14 9.62
C LEU A 46 -3.97 4.96 10.46
N LYS A 47 -2.66 4.73 10.51
CA LYS A 47 -2.05 3.65 11.28
C LYS A 47 -2.37 3.74 12.77
N ASP A 48 -2.38 4.95 13.35
CA ASP A 48 -2.67 5.20 14.76
C ASP A 48 -4.16 5.01 15.10
N GLU A 49 -5.05 5.10 14.11
CA GLU A 49 -6.50 4.94 14.24
C GLU A 49 -6.99 3.58 13.72
N ASP A 50 -6.09 2.60 13.59
CA ASP A 50 -6.37 1.25 13.07
C ASP A 50 -6.95 1.20 11.64
N GLY A 51 -6.81 2.29 10.87
CA GLY A 51 -7.13 2.33 9.45
C GLY A 51 -6.07 1.62 8.60
N ILE A 52 -6.34 1.43 7.30
CA ILE A 52 -5.40 0.77 6.38
C ILE A 52 -4.47 1.82 5.76
N ALA A 53 -3.21 1.81 6.16
CA ALA A 53 -2.16 2.70 5.67
C ALA A 53 -1.20 1.92 4.78
N VAL A 54 -1.17 2.23 3.49
CA VAL A 54 -0.41 1.49 2.48
C VAL A 54 0.80 2.29 2.01
N SER A 55 1.99 1.71 2.14
CA SER A 55 3.16 2.12 1.38
C SER A 55 3.09 1.52 -0.02
N PHE A 56 2.85 2.34 -1.04
CA PHE A 56 2.68 1.91 -2.42
C PHE A 56 3.92 2.25 -3.26
N ASN A 57 4.70 1.23 -3.65
CA ASN A 57 6.00 1.43 -4.33
C ASN A 57 6.83 2.55 -3.69
N GLY A 58 6.81 2.57 -2.35
CA GLY A 58 7.28 3.66 -1.53
C GLY A 58 8.78 3.59 -1.25
N ASN A 59 9.16 4.10 -0.09
CA ASN A 59 10.54 4.13 0.39
C ASN A 59 10.56 3.92 1.92
N ARG A 60 11.75 4.03 2.53
CA ARG A 60 11.90 3.87 3.99
C ARG A 60 10.96 4.75 4.83
N PHE A 61 10.60 5.94 4.33
CA PHE A 61 9.74 6.87 5.05
C PHE A 61 8.30 6.41 5.09
N THR A 62 7.76 5.91 3.97
CA THR A 62 6.39 5.38 3.94
C THR A 62 6.29 4.01 4.62
N VAL A 63 7.29 3.14 4.45
CA VAL A 63 7.32 1.82 5.10
C VAL A 63 7.28 1.92 6.63
N SER A 64 7.99 2.88 7.23
CA SER A 64 7.96 3.07 8.69
C SER A 64 6.60 3.58 9.23
N ARG A 65 5.79 4.18 8.37
CA ARG A 65 4.54 4.90 8.73
C ARG A 65 3.27 4.20 8.26
N ALA A 66 3.40 3.14 7.47
CA ALA A 66 2.33 2.30 6.98
C ALA A 66 2.15 1.04 7.85
N ASN A 67 1.06 0.30 7.62
CA ASN A 67 0.83 -1.05 8.14
C ASN A 67 0.82 -2.12 7.05
N ILE A 68 0.68 -1.74 5.78
CA ILE A 68 0.78 -2.64 4.61
C ILE A 68 1.75 -2.04 3.60
N ALA A 69 2.48 -2.90 2.90
CA ALA A 69 3.30 -2.55 1.76
C ALA A 69 2.77 -3.25 0.50
N ILE A 70 2.67 -2.49 -0.60
CA ILE A 70 2.32 -3.02 -1.92
C ILE A 70 3.43 -2.65 -2.90
N THR A 71 4.09 -3.68 -3.43
CA THR A 71 5.10 -3.56 -4.49
C THR A 71 4.51 -4.10 -5.79
N THR A 72 4.27 -3.25 -6.77
CA THR A 72 3.58 -3.66 -8.01
C THR A 72 3.91 -2.75 -9.20
N PRO A 73 4.02 -3.28 -10.42
CA PRO A 73 4.15 -2.45 -11.62
C PRO A 73 2.81 -1.81 -12.06
N ASN A 74 1.68 -2.23 -11.47
CA ASN A 74 0.34 -1.84 -11.91
C ASN A 74 -0.56 -1.54 -10.70
N ASN A 75 -1.28 -0.40 -10.74
CA ASN A 75 -2.16 0.05 -9.66
C ASN A 75 -3.33 -0.90 -9.39
N LEU A 76 -3.71 -1.74 -10.35
CA LEU A 76 -4.71 -2.81 -10.13
C LEU A 76 -4.27 -3.79 -9.03
N GLY A 77 -2.97 -3.84 -8.69
CA GLY A 77 -2.46 -4.60 -7.56
C GLY A 77 -2.98 -4.15 -6.19
N THR A 78 -3.66 -3.00 -6.11
CA THR A 78 -4.29 -2.50 -4.87
C THR A 78 -5.67 -3.09 -4.62
N LEU A 79 -6.33 -3.62 -5.65
CA LEU A 79 -7.70 -4.15 -5.57
C LEU A 79 -7.92 -5.19 -4.47
N PRO A 80 -6.99 -6.14 -4.20
CA PRO A 80 -7.16 -7.11 -3.12
C PRO A 80 -7.36 -6.45 -1.73
N ILE A 81 -6.74 -5.30 -1.48
CA ILE A 81 -6.89 -4.58 -0.20
C ILE A 81 -8.32 -4.04 -0.04
N PHE A 82 -8.91 -3.54 -1.12
CA PHE A 82 -10.29 -3.06 -1.10
C PHE A 82 -11.29 -4.21 -0.98
N GLU A 83 -11.05 -5.31 -1.70
CA GLU A 83 -11.87 -6.53 -1.62
C GLU A 83 -11.88 -7.13 -0.22
N HIS A 84 -10.72 -7.18 0.44
CA HIS A 84 -10.55 -7.80 1.74
C HIS A 84 -10.52 -6.82 2.92
N LYS A 85 -10.94 -5.56 2.74
CA LYS A 85 -10.89 -4.51 3.77
C LYS A 85 -11.36 -4.99 5.15
N VAL A 86 -12.50 -5.70 5.20
CA VAL A 86 -13.11 -6.16 6.46
C VAL A 86 -12.29 -7.24 7.17
N ASN A 87 -11.61 -8.11 6.42
CA ASN A 87 -10.86 -9.26 6.94
C ASN A 87 -9.38 -9.17 6.54
N ILE A 88 -8.82 -7.96 6.58
CA ILE A 88 -7.53 -7.66 5.96
C ILE A 88 -6.38 -8.50 6.56
N GLU A 89 -6.38 -8.72 7.87
CA GLU A 89 -5.34 -9.52 8.54
C GLU A 89 -5.33 -10.98 8.06
N ALA A 90 -6.51 -11.61 7.99
CA ALA A 90 -6.64 -12.99 7.51
C ALA A 90 -6.26 -13.13 6.03
N PHE A 91 -6.59 -12.12 5.23
CA PHE A 91 -6.14 -12.05 3.83
C PHE A 91 -4.62 -11.95 3.74
N LEU A 92 -3.98 -11.03 4.48
CA LEU A 92 -2.53 -10.85 4.44
C LEU A 92 -1.79 -12.10 4.89
N GLU A 93 -2.24 -12.77 5.95
CA GLU A 93 -1.67 -14.03 6.42
C GLU A 93 -1.73 -15.12 5.33
N SER A 94 -2.88 -15.25 4.67
CA SER A 94 -3.08 -16.21 3.57
C SER A 94 -2.26 -15.84 2.33
N TRP A 95 -2.23 -14.55 1.98
CA TRP A 95 -1.49 -14.04 0.83
C TRP A 95 0.01 -14.26 0.99
N GLU A 96 0.59 -13.84 2.11
CA GLU A 96 2.02 -13.97 2.39
C GLU A 96 2.46 -15.44 2.48
N SER A 97 1.69 -16.29 3.17
CA SER A 97 2.03 -17.71 3.32
C SER A 97 2.02 -18.48 2.01
N LEU A 98 1.13 -18.10 1.08
CA LEU A 98 0.99 -18.75 -0.23
C LEU A 98 1.80 -18.05 -1.32
N TYR A 99 2.31 -16.84 -1.10
CA TYR A 99 2.89 -15.99 -2.14
C TYR A 99 3.97 -16.69 -2.98
N SER A 100 4.87 -17.43 -2.33
CA SER A 100 5.95 -18.16 -3.00
C SER A 100 5.47 -19.24 -3.97
N SER A 101 4.23 -19.73 -3.81
CA SER A 101 3.63 -20.74 -4.68
C SER A 101 3.08 -20.20 -6.00
N PHE A 102 2.85 -18.89 -6.11
CA PHE A 102 2.25 -18.28 -7.31
C PHE A 102 2.96 -17.03 -7.81
N ASN A 103 3.96 -16.48 -7.11
CA ASN A 103 4.61 -15.19 -7.42
C ASN A 103 5.22 -15.05 -8.83
N ASN A 104 5.35 -16.14 -9.58
CA ASN A 104 5.86 -16.15 -10.95
C ASN A 104 4.75 -16.25 -12.02
N ASN A 105 3.52 -16.62 -11.65
CA ASN A 105 2.45 -16.89 -12.60
C ASN A 105 1.06 -16.55 -12.02
N PRO A 106 0.37 -15.50 -12.51
CA PRO A 106 -0.93 -15.09 -11.97
C PRO A 106 -2.03 -16.16 -12.13
N CYS A 107 -1.85 -17.14 -13.03
CA CYS A 107 -2.77 -18.26 -13.17
C CYS A 107 -2.73 -19.21 -11.95
N GLU A 108 -1.61 -19.25 -11.22
CA GLU A 108 -1.38 -20.12 -10.06
C GLU A 108 -1.95 -19.55 -8.76
N ILE A 109 -2.48 -18.31 -8.77
CA ILE A 109 -3.14 -17.72 -7.60
C ILE A 109 -4.30 -18.64 -7.18
N PRO A 110 -4.32 -19.16 -5.94
CA PRO A 110 -5.36 -20.06 -5.48
C PRO A 110 -6.76 -19.47 -5.59
N ASP A 111 -7.73 -20.29 -6.00
CA ASP A 111 -9.11 -19.86 -6.08
C ASP A 111 -9.63 -19.51 -4.67
N GLY A 112 -10.37 -18.39 -4.57
CA GLY A 112 -10.89 -17.88 -3.30
C GLY A 112 -9.92 -16.97 -2.53
N LEU A 113 -8.65 -16.89 -2.92
CA LEU A 113 -7.70 -15.93 -2.32
C LEU A 113 -8.00 -14.48 -2.73
N ILE A 114 -8.49 -14.30 -3.95
CA ILE A 114 -9.05 -13.05 -4.50
C ILE A 114 -10.21 -13.41 -5.44
N SER A 115 -11.07 -12.45 -5.79
CA SER A 115 -12.11 -12.71 -6.79
C SER A 115 -11.55 -13.07 -8.16
N LYS A 116 -12.37 -13.80 -8.94
CA LYS A 116 -12.09 -14.13 -10.34
C LYS A 116 -11.86 -12.88 -11.19
N GLU A 117 -12.55 -11.78 -10.89
CA GLU A 117 -12.38 -10.52 -11.61
C GLU A 117 -10.96 -9.94 -11.40
N ILE A 118 -10.50 -9.85 -10.15
CA ILE A 118 -9.14 -9.36 -9.86
C ILE A 118 -8.09 -10.31 -10.46
N LYS A 119 -8.26 -11.63 -10.29
CA LYS A 119 -7.35 -12.64 -10.89
C LYS A 119 -7.28 -12.48 -12.41
N ASN A 120 -8.40 -12.21 -13.09
CA ASN A 120 -8.42 -11.97 -14.52
C ASN A 120 -7.64 -10.71 -14.93
N TYR A 121 -7.65 -9.64 -14.14
CA TYR A 121 -6.80 -8.48 -14.39
C TYR A 121 -5.31 -8.83 -14.27
N PHE A 122 -4.93 -9.58 -13.25
CA PHE A 122 -3.53 -10.00 -13.04
C PHE A 122 -3.03 -10.87 -14.18
N ILE A 123 -3.86 -11.82 -14.65
CA ILE A 123 -3.58 -12.63 -15.84
C ILE A 123 -3.50 -11.76 -17.09
N LYS A 124 -4.49 -10.89 -17.34
CA LYS A 124 -4.54 -10.05 -18.55
C LYS A 124 -3.31 -9.16 -18.69
N TYR A 125 -2.83 -8.60 -17.59
CA TYR A 125 -1.69 -7.68 -17.57
C TYR A 125 -0.37 -8.34 -17.15
N GLN A 126 -0.37 -9.66 -16.94
CA GLN A 126 0.82 -10.47 -16.65
C GLN A 126 1.66 -9.92 -15.48
N PHE A 127 1.01 -9.63 -14.34
CA PHE A 127 1.69 -9.17 -13.13
C PHE A 127 1.03 -9.73 -11.86
N ILE A 128 1.79 -9.72 -10.77
CA ILE A 128 1.32 -10.09 -9.43
C ILE A 128 1.88 -9.04 -8.46
N PRO A 129 1.04 -8.39 -7.64
CA PRO A 129 1.53 -7.50 -6.60
C PRO A 129 2.16 -8.31 -5.46
N GLU A 130 3.30 -7.86 -4.95
CA GLU A 130 3.75 -8.27 -3.61
C GLU A 130 2.97 -7.44 -2.59
N ILE A 131 2.20 -8.10 -1.73
CA ILE A 131 1.39 -7.45 -0.69
C ILE A 131 1.85 -8.05 0.64
N VAL A 132 2.35 -7.21 1.54
CA VAL A 132 2.91 -7.68 2.82
C VAL A 132 2.44 -6.81 3.97
N SER A 133 2.14 -7.46 5.10
CA SER A 133 1.96 -6.80 6.39
C SER A 133 3.29 -6.25 6.88
N LEU A 134 3.26 -5.01 7.37
CA LEU A 134 4.40 -4.38 8.02
C LEU A 134 4.35 -4.55 9.55
N LYS A 135 3.30 -5.18 10.07
CA LYS A 135 3.16 -5.49 11.50
C LYS A 135 4.13 -6.62 11.86
N ASN A 136 4.73 -6.52 13.05
CA ASN A 136 5.59 -7.55 13.63
C ASN A 136 6.80 -7.99 12.79
N LYS A 137 7.23 -7.19 11.81
CA LYS A 137 8.44 -7.46 11.01
C LYS A 137 9.69 -7.03 11.76
N THR A 138 10.73 -7.85 11.67
CA THR A 138 12.08 -7.49 12.13
C THR A 138 12.66 -6.35 11.29
N LYS A 139 13.71 -5.70 11.80
CA LYS A 139 14.42 -4.66 11.04
C LYS A 139 14.94 -5.18 9.69
N GLY A 140 15.48 -6.40 9.65
CA GLY A 140 15.99 -7.00 8.42
C GLY A 140 14.91 -7.25 7.37
N GLU A 141 13.72 -7.67 7.79
CA GLU A 141 12.56 -7.82 6.90
C GLU A 141 12.07 -6.47 6.38
N LEU A 142 11.99 -5.45 7.25
CA LEU A 142 11.61 -4.09 6.83
C LEU A 142 12.61 -3.50 5.82
N ASP A 143 13.91 -3.72 6.03
CA ASP A 143 14.96 -3.27 5.11
C ASP A 143 14.85 -3.99 3.74
N PHE A 144 14.53 -5.29 3.75
CA PHE A 144 14.28 -6.07 2.53
C PHE A 144 13.04 -5.57 1.77
N ILE A 145 11.91 -5.39 2.47
CA ILE A 145 10.66 -4.87 1.89
C ILE A 145 10.88 -3.47 1.31
N THR A 146 11.60 -2.61 2.03
CA THR A 146 11.94 -1.26 1.57
C THR A 146 12.75 -1.32 0.28
N THR A 147 13.75 -2.20 0.21
CA THR A 147 14.58 -2.39 -0.99
C THR A 147 13.75 -2.81 -2.19
N ASN A 148 12.81 -3.77 -2.02
CA ASN A 148 11.90 -4.21 -3.08
C ASN A 148 11.02 -3.06 -3.59
N GLN A 149 10.44 -2.27 -2.68
CA GLN A 149 9.63 -1.11 -3.06
C GLN A 149 10.43 -0.05 -3.81
N GLU A 150 11.64 0.28 -3.35
CA GLU A 150 12.50 1.25 -4.03
C GLU A 150 12.95 0.75 -5.42
N MET A 151 13.20 -0.55 -5.58
CA MET A 151 13.47 -1.15 -6.89
C MET A 151 12.26 -1.02 -7.83
N MET A 152 11.06 -1.34 -7.35
CA MET A 152 9.83 -1.20 -8.15
C MET A 152 9.53 0.26 -8.48
N ARG A 153 9.73 1.17 -7.52
CA ARG A 153 9.62 2.62 -7.72
C ARG A 153 10.50 3.10 -8.86
N LYS A 154 11.77 2.66 -8.91
CA LYS A 154 12.69 2.99 -10.02
C LYS A 154 12.25 2.36 -11.33
N LYS A 155 11.72 1.11 -11.29
CA LYS A 155 11.19 0.43 -12.47
C LYS A 155 10.01 1.18 -13.08
N VAL A 156 9.06 1.67 -12.27
CA VAL A 156 7.84 2.35 -12.78
C VAL A 156 8.04 3.85 -13.05
N ARG A 157 8.97 4.52 -12.37
CA ARG A 157 9.20 5.98 -12.49
C ARG A 157 10.46 6.36 -13.27
N GLY A 158 11.29 5.40 -13.64
CA GLY A 158 12.61 5.65 -14.21
C GLY A 158 13.50 6.46 -13.26
N TRP A 159 14.31 7.37 -13.81
CA TRP A 159 15.24 8.18 -13.02
C TRP A 159 14.56 9.07 -11.96
N VAL A 160 13.34 9.54 -12.22
CA VAL A 160 12.54 10.36 -11.28
C VAL A 160 12.23 9.60 -9.99
N GLY A 161 12.23 8.26 -10.02
CA GLY A 161 12.05 7.42 -8.83
C GLY A 161 13.14 7.61 -7.77
N ASN A 162 14.31 8.15 -8.13
CA ASN A 162 15.39 8.47 -7.18
C ASN A 162 15.22 9.84 -6.50
N LEU A 163 14.24 10.64 -6.93
CA LEU A 163 13.92 11.93 -6.33
C LEU A 163 12.85 11.73 -5.25
N GLY A 164 13.07 12.35 -4.08
CA GLY A 164 12.11 12.40 -2.96
C GLY A 164 11.76 11.04 -2.36
#